data_AF-A0A3C0V9H1-F1
#
_entry.id   AF-A0A3C0V9H1-F1
#
_cell.length_a   1.000
_cell.length_b   1.000
_cell.length_c   1.000
_cell.angle_alpha   90.00
_cell.angle_beta   90.00
_cell.angle_gamma   90.00
#
_symmetry.space_group_name_H-M   'P 1'
#
loop_
_entity.id
_entity.type
_entity.pdbx_description
1 polymer ?
#
loop_
_entity_poly.entity_id
_entity_poly.type
_entity_poly.pdbx_seq_one_letter_code
_entity_poly.pdbx_strand_id
1 'polypeptide(L)'
;IVNACDFDGIYLDAIDGSAILRGPDECWYWADKFVFEIQRRLKRPVGMEMSAMWHHFWQFRTRWQAWDYPQRGHKRFIDIHADAVNGGLLLPLHLGWWNFQEFTPPQVEPTYPDVAEYLGAKLIGWNAGISLTGAVDRARLDAVPLFARAVDILRTCEELRRAGSFGEAARARLREPGEDFALFRDASGAWRFRPARYAAHTAAASEPWSLSWTSANPFGDQPLKLRIEGLMSAAPYEAPGNIVLLDLSDPRAPAPACADGVAATRAAAASGAGVLAATSSGKVPDNAAWVRLDRKFEPPLDLRDHQAVGVWVEGDGLGELIAIRLESPRHLAFGALADRYITVDFTGTRSFTLVETESARWSDHVWNDGKWLYNAYRETIDFGAVESASLWYNGVPRGREARCVIGAVKAMPMVPAAVRNPSVSVNGAAVSFPVEIPPGGRLELDEGGGCALYGPKGETLARVSPSGPVPALPNGDNRIRFSCDRAAGVSPRAKVTVIAHGDPL
;
A
#
# COMPACT_ATOMS: atom_id res chain seq x y z
N ILE A 1 18.18 -22.23 25.90
CA ILE A 1 18.52 -21.30 24.79
C ILE A 1 18.80 -19.93 25.35
N VAL A 2 17.80 -19.16 25.82
CA VAL A 2 17.97 -17.80 26.39
C VAL A 2 19.17 -17.68 27.33
N ASN A 3 19.19 -18.48 28.41
CA ASN A 3 20.28 -18.47 29.38
C ASN A 3 21.64 -18.95 28.84
N ALA A 4 21.65 -19.78 27.81
CA ALA A 4 22.87 -20.39 27.26
C ALA A 4 23.51 -19.50 26.18
N CYS A 5 22.69 -18.76 25.44
CA CYS A 5 23.09 -17.83 24.39
C CYS A 5 23.18 -16.38 24.88
N ASP A 6 22.85 -16.14 26.15
CA ASP A 6 22.85 -14.84 26.80
C ASP A 6 21.99 -13.79 26.07
N PHE A 7 20.77 -14.18 25.66
CA PHE A 7 19.83 -13.26 25.01
C PHE A 7 19.18 -12.30 26.02
N ASP A 8 19.10 -11.01 25.63
CA ASP A 8 18.46 -9.94 26.41
C ASP A 8 16.95 -9.82 26.20
N GLY A 9 16.40 -10.52 25.21
CA GLY A 9 14.98 -10.48 24.89
C GLY A 9 14.44 -11.82 24.40
N ILE A 10 13.16 -12.06 24.65
CA ILE A 10 12.38 -13.17 24.07
C ILE A 10 11.02 -12.69 23.60
N TYR A 11 10.60 -13.22 22.46
CA TYR A 11 9.25 -13.06 21.95
C TYR A 11 8.55 -14.43 21.94
N LEU A 12 7.37 -14.51 22.54
CA LEU A 12 6.55 -15.72 22.55
C LEU A 12 5.46 -15.57 21.49
N ASP A 13 5.78 -16.04 20.29
CA ASP A 13 4.86 -16.04 19.17
C ASP A 13 3.76 -17.09 19.35
N ALA A 14 2.62 -16.84 18.72
CA ALA A 14 1.42 -17.69 18.72
C ALA A 14 0.90 -18.08 20.12
N ILE A 15 1.20 -17.29 21.16
CA ILE A 15 0.70 -17.56 22.52
C ILE A 15 -0.84 -17.41 22.59
N ASP A 16 -1.41 -16.59 21.72
CA ASP A 16 -2.84 -16.46 21.44
C ASP A 16 -3.48 -17.74 20.87
N GLY A 17 -2.66 -18.65 20.32
CA GLY A 17 -3.05 -19.98 19.87
C GLY A 17 -3.21 -21.02 20.99
N SER A 18 -3.04 -20.65 22.27
CA SER A 18 -3.12 -21.58 23.42
C SER A 18 -4.48 -22.28 23.56
N ALA A 19 -5.51 -21.82 22.84
CA ALA A 19 -6.82 -22.46 22.75
C ALA A 19 -6.75 -23.90 22.19
N ILE A 20 -5.67 -24.26 21.47
CA ILE A 20 -5.46 -25.63 20.99
C ILE A 20 -5.39 -26.67 22.12
N LEU A 21 -5.03 -26.24 23.34
CA LEU A 21 -4.85 -27.14 24.47
C LEU A 21 -6.18 -27.60 25.07
N ARG A 22 -7.07 -26.65 25.39
CA ARG A 22 -8.36 -26.92 26.08
C ARG A 22 -9.50 -25.99 25.68
N GLY A 23 -9.44 -25.41 24.49
CA GLY A 23 -10.45 -24.49 23.97
C GLY A 23 -10.23 -23.02 24.39
N PRO A 24 -11.07 -22.12 23.86
CA PRO A 24 -10.89 -20.67 24.00
C PRO A 24 -11.07 -20.17 25.44
N ASP A 25 -11.94 -20.79 26.22
CA ASP A 25 -12.28 -20.35 27.59
C ASP A 25 -11.10 -20.46 28.57
N GLU A 26 -10.20 -21.42 28.34
CA GLU A 26 -8.99 -21.62 29.15
C GLU A 26 -7.72 -21.10 28.47
N CYS A 27 -7.84 -20.47 27.29
CA CYS A 27 -6.70 -20.03 26.48
C CYS A 27 -5.75 -19.11 27.27
N TRP A 28 -6.31 -18.16 28.02
CA TRP A 28 -5.56 -17.25 28.88
C TRP A 28 -4.74 -18.03 29.93
N TYR A 29 -5.35 -19.01 30.61
CA TYR A 29 -4.70 -19.76 31.70
C TYR A 29 -3.47 -20.51 31.21
N TRP A 30 -3.59 -21.22 30.08
CA TRP A 30 -2.50 -22.04 29.56
C TRP A 30 -1.34 -21.20 29.02
N ALA A 31 -1.67 -20.09 28.35
CA ALA A 31 -0.69 -19.12 27.93
C ALA A 31 0.06 -18.50 29.11
N ASP A 32 -0.67 -18.04 30.13
CA ASP A 32 -0.10 -17.44 31.33
C ASP A 32 0.85 -18.43 32.00
N LYS A 33 0.39 -19.68 32.20
CA LYS A 33 1.21 -20.75 32.79
C LYS A 33 2.51 -20.96 32.01
N PHE A 34 2.46 -20.93 30.68
CA PHE A 34 3.66 -21.07 29.85
C PHE A 34 4.66 -19.93 30.08
N VAL A 35 4.18 -18.67 30.13
CA VAL A 35 5.01 -17.48 30.43
C VAL A 35 5.66 -17.60 31.81
N PHE A 36 4.88 -17.96 32.84
CA PHE A 36 5.38 -18.12 34.21
C PHE A 36 6.46 -19.21 34.30
N GLU A 37 6.27 -20.35 33.62
CA GLU A 37 7.26 -21.42 33.63
C GLU A 37 8.58 -21.01 32.94
N ILE A 38 8.51 -20.21 31.87
CA ILE A 38 9.71 -19.64 31.24
C ILE A 38 10.40 -18.69 32.22
N GLN A 39 9.67 -17.72 32.78
CA GLN A 39 10.23 -16.70 33.65
C GLN A 39 10.94 -17.30 34.86
N ARG A 40 10.36 -18.33 35.49
CA ARG A 40 10.96 -19.04 36.64
C ARG A 40 12.33 -19.66 36.35
N ARG A 41 12.63 -19.91 35.07
CA ARG A 41 13.86 -20.58 34.62
C ARG A 41 14.89 -19.60 34.08
N LEU A 42 14.54 -18.32 33.91
CA LEU A 42 15.50 -17.29 33.48
C LEU A 42 16.51 -17.02 34.60
N LYS A 43 17.80 -16.99 34.25
CA LYS A 43 18.90 -16.75 35.20
C LYS A 43 19.14 -15.26 35.47
N ARG A 44 18.53 -14.38 34.67
CA ARG A 44 18.62 -12.92 34.75
C ARG A 44 17.34 -12.27 34.22
N PRO A 45 17.10 -10.97 34.48
CA PRO A 45 16.06 -10.23 33.79
C PRO A 45 16.28 -10.25 32.28
N VAL A 46 15.21 -10.52 31.53
CA VAL A 46 15.17 -10.58 30.07
C VAL A 46 13.90 -9.85 29.63
N GLY A 47 13.99 -9.03 28.59
CA GLY A 47 12.81 -8.39 28.01
C GLY A 47 11.87 -9.45 27.43
N MET A 48 10.57 -9.37 27.72
CA MET A 48 9.59 -10.29 27.15
C MET A 48 8.50 -9.56 26.40
N GLU A 49 8.08 -10.17 25.31
CA GLU A 49 6.93 -9.76 24.51
C GLU A 49 6.21 -11.01 23.99
N MET A 50 4.93 -10.89 23.70
CA MET A 50 4.09 -12.02 23.27
C MET A 50 2.95 -11.54 22.37
N SER A 51 2.46 -12.41 21.49
CA SER A 51 1.41 -12.10 20.50
C SER A 51 0.04 -11.77 21.10
N ALA A 52 -0.36 -12.40 22.21
CA ALA A 52 -1.58 -12.05 22.95
C ALA A 52 -1.36 -10.84 23.88
N MET A 53 -2.40 -10.20 24.40
CA MET A 53 -2.30 -9.06 25.34
C MET A 53 -3.16 -9.25 26.61
N TRP A 54 -3.28 -10.49 27.11
CA TRP A 54 -4.05 -10.76 28.33
C TRP A 54 -3.49 -10.07 29.56
N HIS A 55 -4.39 -9.76 30.50
CA HIS A 55 -4.06 -9.01 31.70
C HIS A 55 -3.08 -9.76 32.61
N HIS A 56 -3.18 -11.09 32.79
CA HIS A 56 -2.45 -11.78 33.86
C HIS A 56 -0.92 -11.86 33.73
N PHE A 57 -0.37 -11.66 32.52
CA PHE A 57 1.07 -11.60 32.29
C PHE A 57 1.58 -10.18 31.97
N TRP A 58 0.79 -9.14 32.26
CA TRP A 58 1.15 -7.76 31.93
C TRP A 58 2.51 -7.34 32.51
N GLN A 59 2.82 -7.80 33.72
CA GLN A 59 4.06 -7.53 34.45
C GLN A 59 5.33 -8.10 33.79
N PHE A 60 5.18 -9.05 32.87
CA PHE A 60 6.32 -9.62 32.14
C PHE A 60 6.62 -8.85 30.85
N ARG A 61 5.72 -7.97 30.40
CA ARG A 61 5.91 -7.22 29.16
C ARG A 61 6.89 -6.09 29.32
N THR A 62 7.87 -6.07 28.44
CA THR A 62 8.82 -4.96 28.33
C THR A 62 8.60 -4.12 27.07
N ARG A 63 7.67 -4.54 26.21
CA ARG A 63 7.29 -3.87 24.96
C ARG A 63 5.80 -4.06 24.71
N TRP A 64 5.24 -3.23 23.82
CA TRP A 64 3.81 -3.16 23.55
C TRP A 64 3.57 -3.22 22.03
N GLN A 65 2.56 -4.00 21.63
CA GLN A 65 2.05 -4.08 20.26
C GLN A 65 3.10 -4.35 19.18
N ALA A 66 3.88 -5.43 19.26
CA ALA A 66 4.64 -5.90 18.10
C ALA A 66 3.72 -6.48 17.01
N TRP A 67 3.22 -5.60 16.13
CA TRP A 67 2.51 -6.01 14.93
C TRP A 67 3.45 -6.62 13.89
N ASP A 68 2.88 -7.44 13.02
CA ASP A 68 3.52 -7.99 11.83
C ASP A 68 3.53 -6.97 10.69
N TYR A 69 4.44 -7.21 9.76
CA TYR A 69 4.64 -6.39 8.58
C TYR A 69 3.42 -6.38 7.64
N PRO A 70 3.22 -5.29 6.89
CA PRO A 70 2.28 -5.22 5.78
C PRO A 70 2.88 -5.83 4.49
N GLN A 71 2.01 -6.31 3.59
CA GLN A 71 2.33 -6.68 2.21
C GLN A 71 2.22 -5.49 1.24
N ARG A 72 1.42 -4.48 1.62
CA ARG A 72 1.05 -3.32 0.80
C ARG A 72 0.60 -2.17 1.69
N GLY A 73 0.64 -0.93 1.19
CA GLY A 73 0.29 0.25 1.99
C GLY A 73 1.30 0.52 3.11
N HIS A 74 2.57 0.16 2.88
CA HIS A 74 3.64 0.12 3.89
C HIS A 74 3.72 1.37 4.77
N LYS A 75 3.84 2.57 4.16
CA LYS A 75 4.02 3.83 4.90
C LYS A 75 2.81 4.17 5.79
N ARG A 76 1.59 3.95 5.29
CA ARG A 76 0.36 4.16 6.06
C ARG A 76 0.27 3.21 7.24
N PHE A 77 0.65 1.95 7.05
CA PHE A 77 0.71 0.98 8.14
C PHE A 77 1.75 1.37 9.21
N ILE A 78 2.94 1.83 8.78
CA ILE A 78 3.97 2.35 9.69
C ILE A 78 3.40 3.45 10.58
N ASP A 79 2.67 4.41 10.02
CA ASP A 79 2.09 5.51 10.80
C ASP A 79 1.06 5.03 11.81
N ILE A 80 0.12 4.17 11.37
CA ILE A 80 -0.92 3.64 12.25
C ILE A 80 -0.29 2.86 13.40
N HIS A 81 0.78 2.10 13.10
CA HIS A 81 1.50 1.36 14.12
C HIS A 81 2.27 2.27 15.07
N ALA A 82 2.98 3.27 14.53
CA ALA A 82 3.74 4.24 15.33
C ALA A 82 2.83 5.01 16.31
N ASP A 83 1.63 5.39 15.88
CA ASP A 83 0.62 6.01 16.74
C ASP A 83 0.15 5.05 17.83
N ALA A 84 -0.15 3.79 17.47
CA ALA A 84 -0.69 2.80 18.39
C ALA A 84 0.31 2.36 19.49
N VAL A 85 1.61 2.31 19.19
CA VAL A 85 2.64 1.93 20.19
C VAL A 85 2.91 3.05 21.20
N ASN A 86 2.64 4.30 20.87
CA ASN A 86 2.80 5.45 21.75
C ASN A 86 1.60 5.63 22.71
N GLY A 87 1.11 4.54 23.31
CA GLY A 87 -0.09 4.50 24.14
C GLY A 87 0.09 4.97 25.60
N GLY A 88 1.19 5.63 25.94
CA GLY A 88 1.43 6.15 27.31
C GLY A 88 1.87 5.12 28.36
N LEU A 89 2.24 3.90 27.96
CA LEU A 89 2.64 2.81 28.87
C LEU A 89 4.05 2.96 29.45
N LEU A 90 4.82 3.97 29.04
CA LEU A 90 6.21 4.23 29.45
C LEU A 90 7.16 3.02 29.25
N LEU A 91 6.78 2.06 28.40
CA LEU A 91 7.65 0.98 27.95
C LEU A 91 8.53 1.47 26.78
N PRO A 92 9.72 0.89 26.59
CA PRO A 92 10.51 1.08 25.38
C PRO A 92 9.65 0.86 24.13
N LEU A 93 9.62 1.86 23.24
CA LEU A 93 8.85 1.79 22.00
C LEU A 93 9.48 0.80 21.02
N HIS A 94 8.63 0.10 20.29
CA HIS A 94 9.02 -0.92 19.33
C HIS A 94 8.02 -0.95 18.19
N LEU A 95 8.47 -0.78 16.95
CA LEU A 95 7.60 -0.78 15.76
C LEU A 95 7.39 -2.20 15.19
N GLY A 96 7.40 -3.23 16.05
CA GLY A 96 7.08 -4.62 15.68
C GLY A 96 8.00 -5.30 14.68
N TRP A 97 7.45 -6.28 13.97
CA TRP A 97 8.12 -7.23 13.09
C TRP A 97 8.07 -6.81 11.64
N TRP A 98 9.23 -6.68 11.02
CA TRP A 98 9.38 -6.26 9.64
C TRP A 98 9.92 -7.38 8.74
N ASN A 99 9.36 -7.44 7.54
CA ASN A 99 9.87 -8.19 6.41
C ASN A 99 9.86 -7.28 5.18
N PHE A 100 10.61 -7.66 4.16
CA PHE A 100 10.70 -6.91 2.91
C PHE A 100 9.95 -7.66 1.81
N GLN A 101 9.30 -6.89 0.94
CA GLN A 101 8.49 -7.42 -0.13
C GLN A 101 9.15 -7.16 -1.49
N GLU A 102 9.12 -8.17 -2.34
CA GLU A 102 9.46 -8.05 -3.77
C GLU A 102 8.19 -8.00 -4.61
N PHE A 103 8.31 -7.58 -5.86
CA PHE A 103 7.16 -7.40 -6.75
C PHE A 103 6.41 -8.72 -6.97
N THR A 104 5.25 -8.86 -6.32
CA THR A 104 4.35 -10.02 -6.44
C THR A 104 2.92 -9.52 -6.73
N PRO A 105 2.64 -9.13 -7.99
CA PRO A 105 1.35 -8.57 -8.35
C PRO A 105 0.24 -9.64 -8.32
N PRO A 106 -1.03 -9.24 -8.14
CA PRO A 106 -1.47 -7.87 -7.93
C PRO A 106 -1.49 -7.43 -6.45
N GLN A 107 -1.09 -8.29 -5.51
CA GLN A 107 -1.42 -8.13 -4.08
C GLN A 107 -0.30 -7.59 -3.19
N VAL A 108 0.95 -7.62 -3.65
CA VAL A 108 2.12 -7.27 -2.84
C VAL A 108 2.90 -6.14 -3.48
N GLU A 109 3.13 -5.08 -2.71
CA GLU A 109 3.92 -3.91 -3.12
C GLU A 109 5.38 -4.09 -2.71
N PRO A 110 6.35 -3.78 -3.59
CA PRO A 110 7.77 -3.85 -3.23
C PRO A 110 8.14 -2.89 -2.10
N THR A 111 9.03 -3.32 -1.21
CA THR A 111 9.65 -2.42 -0.21
C THR A 111 10.79 -1.65 -0.86
N TYR A 112 10.46 -0.54 -1.53
CA TYR A 112 11.46 0.36 -2.11
C TYR A 112 12.27 1.11 -1.03
N PRO A 113 13.44 1.68 -1.38
CA PRO A 113 14.28 2.43 -0.45
C PRO A 113 13.51 3.49 0.35
N ASP A 114 12.58 4.21 -0.30
CA ASP A 114 11.78 5.25 0.36
C ASP A 114 10.85 4.71 1.45
N VAL A 115 10.46 3.43 1.39
CA VAL A 115 9.72 2.78 2.48
C VAL A 115 10.64 2.47 3.67
N ALA A 116 11.87 2.01 3.40
CA ALA A 116 12.85 1.75 4.44
C ALA A 116 13.34 3.05 5.11
N GLU A 117 13.50 4.13 4.34
CA GLU A 117 13.79 5.47 4.85
C GLU A 117 12.63 5.99 5.71
N TYR A 118 11.38 5.77 5.28
CA TYR A 118 10.20 6.12 6.06
C TYR A 118 10.17 5.41 7.42
N LEU A 119 10.37 4.09 7.43
CA LEU A 119 10.46 3.32 8.67
C LEU A 119 11.63 3.82 9.53
N GLY A 120 12.83 4.00 8.94
CA GLY A 120 14.01 4.50 9.62
C GLY A 120 13.83 5.88 10.26
N ALA A 121 13.12 6.79 9.58
CA ALA A 121 12.72 8.09 10.12
C ALA A 121 11.85 7.91 11.38
N LYS A 122 10.86 7.01 11.35
CA LYS A 122 10.02 6.73 12.54
C LYS A 122 10.83 6.11 13.68
N LEU A 123 11.80 5.25 13.40
CA LEU A 123 12.69 4.69 14.44
C LEU A 123 13.48 5.76 15.17
N ILE A 124 14.08 6.69 14.43
CA ILE A 124 14.84 7.80 15.02
C ILE A 124 13.90 8.79 15.73
N GLY A 125 12.80 9.16 15.08
CA GLY A 125 11.82 10.10 15.61
C GLY A 125 11.27 9.65 16.95
N TRP A 126 10.78 8.41 17.04
CA TRP A 126 10.22 7.83 18.26
C TRP A 126 11.27 7.27 19.22
N ASN A 127 12.54 7.17 18.79
CA ASN A 127 13.56 6.37 19.48
C ASN A 127 13.07 4.94 19.76
N ALA A 128 12.44 4.33 18.75
CA ALA A 128 11.87 2.99 18.80
C ALA A 128 12.79 1.98 18.10
N GLY A 129 12.81 0.74 18.60
CA GLY A 129 13.47 -0.38 17.91
C GLY A 129 12.54 -1.10 16.93
N ILE A 130 13.09 -2.09 16.21
CA ILE A 130 12.33 -3.05 15.38
C ILE A 130 12.78 -4.48 15.64
N SER A 131 11.97 -5.42 15.18
CA SER A 131 12.34 -6.81 14.96
C SER A 131 12.31 -7.11 13.47
N LEU A 132 13.26 -7.91 12.98
CA LEU A 132 13.25 -8.44 11.62
C LEU A 132 12.83 -9.90 11.67
N THR A 133 11.93 -10.29 10.76
CA THR A 133 11.48 -11.67 10.67
C THR A 133 12.58 -12.59 10.13
N GLY A 134 12.44 -13.90 10.35
CA GLY A 134 13.44 -14.90 9.93
C GLY A 134 13.67 -15.02 8.43
N ALA A 135 12.83 -14.39 7.59
CA ALA A 135 13.02 -14.33 6.14
C ALA A 135 14.14 -13.37 5.70
N VAL A 136 14.68 -12.57 6.62
CA VAL A 136 15.83 -11.68 6.39
C VAL A 136 17.13 -12.43 6.70
N ASP A 137 17.47 -13.39 5.85
CA ASP A 137 18.72 -14.16 5.95
C ASP A 137 19.70 -13.83 4.82
N ARG A 138 20.94 -14.34 4.94
CA ARG A 138 22.01 -14.08 3.96
C ARG A 138 21.62 -14.50 2.55
N ALA A 139 21.02 -15.68 2.37
CA ALA A 139 20.65 -16.19 1.06
C ALA A 139 19.58 -15.31 0.41
N ARG A 140 18.60 -14.84 1.20
CA ARG A 140 17.55 -13.96 0.70
C ARG A 140 18.09 -12.57 0.34
N LEU A 141 18.98 -12.00 1.14
CA LEU A 141 19.63 -10.72 0.85
C LEU A 141 20.51 -10.78 -0.40
N ASP A 142 21.19 -11.90 -0.64
CA ASP A 142 21.98 -12.11 -1.86
C ASP A 142 21.07 -12.31 -3.09
N ALA A 143 19.94 -13.01 -2.93
CA ALA A 143 18.99 -13.29 -4.03
C ALA A 143 18.12 -12.10 -4.43
N VAL A 144 17.89 -11.14 -3.52
CA VAL A 144 17.02 -9.98 -3.72
C VAL A 144 17.75 -8.69 -3.30
N PRO A 145 18.50 -8.04 -4.22
CA PRO A 145 19.26 -6.83 -3.92
C PRO A 145 18.45 -5.66 -3.37
N LEU A 146 17.14 -5.63 -3.60
CA LEU A 146 16.22 -4.68 -2.97
C LEU A 146 16.23 -4.83 -1.43
N PHE A 147 16.28 -6.05 -0.92
CA PHE A 147 16.25 -6.31 0.52
C PHE A 147 17.56 -5.93 1.19
N ALA A 148 18.69 -6.21 0.53
CA ALA A 148 20.01 -5.77 1.00
C ALA A 148 20.05 -4.25 1.21
N ARG A 149 19.53 -3.47 0.25
CA ARG A 149 19.43 -2.01 0.38
C ARG A 149 18.51 -1.58 1.52
N ALA A 150 17.36 -2.21 1.69
CA ALA A 150 16.46 -1.91 2.80
C ALA A 150 17.12 -2.17 4.17
N VAL A 151 17.82 -3.30 4.32
CA VAL A 151 18.59 -3.61 5.54
C VAL A 151 19.70 -2.60 5.77
N ASP A 152 20.43 -2.18 4.74
CA ASP A 152 21.50 -1.19 4.87
C ASP A 152 20.98 0.17 5.35
N ILE A 153 19.83 0.61 4.83
CA ILE A 153 19.16 1.84 5.27
C ILE A 153 18.73 1.71 6.74
N LEU A 154 18.07 0.61 7.10
CA LEU A 154 17.59 0.41 8.47
C LEU A 154 18.75 0.26 9.47
N ARG A 155 19.82 -0.43 9.10
CA ARG A 155 21.06 -0.49 9.89
C ARG A 155 21.62 0.90 10.13
N THR A 156 21.72 1.71 9.08
CA THR A 156 22.21 3.09 9.17
C THR A 156 21.32 3.90 10.13
N CYS A 157 19.99 3.78 10.01
CA CYS A 157 19.06 4.49 10.89
C CYS A 157 19.17 4.04 12.35
N GLU A 158 19.34 2.74 12.59
CA GLU A 158 19.53 2.18 13.93
C GLU A 158 20.84 2.66 14.57
N GLU A 159 21.94 2.73 13.80
CA GLU A 159 23.21 3.30 14.25
C GLU A 159 23.05 4.78 14.63
N LEU A 160 22.37 5.58 13.81
CA LEU A 160 22.08 6.99 14.07
C LEU A 160 21.18 7.19 15.30
N ARG A 161 20.18 6.31 15.47
CA ARG A 161 19.29 6.32 16.64
C ARG A 161 20.08 6.05 17.92
N ARG A 162 20.90 4.99 17.93
CA ARG A 162 21.74 4.62 19.10
C ARG A 162 22.78 5.69 19.44
N ALA A 163 23.32 6.38 18.43
CA ALA A 163 24.28 7.46 18.61
C ALA A 163 23.63 8.79 19.06
N GLY A 164 22.29 8.89 19.06
CA GLY A 164 21.61 10.15 19.39
C GLY A 164 21.92 11.27 18.41
N SER A 165 22.14 10.94 17.13
CA SER A 165 22.68 11.89 16.13
C SER A 165 21.73 13.02 15.74
N PHE A 166 20.45 12.94 16.11
CA PHE A 166 19.42 13.95 15.80
C PHE A 166 18.85 14.55 17.08
N GLY A 167 18.81 15.88 17.15
CA GLY A 167 18.18 16.62 18.24
C GLY A 167 16.65 16.52 18.20
N GLU A 168 15.98 16.95 19.26
CA GLU A 168 14.53 16.77 19.42
C GLU A 168 13.71 17.47 18.34
N ALA A 169 14.14 18.63 17.84
CA ALA A 169 13.45 19.32 16.74
C ALA A 169 13.41 18.47 15.45
N ALA A 170 14.55 17.88 15.07
CA ALA A 170 14.61 16.98 13.93
C ALA A 170 13.82 15.69 14.18
N ARG A 171 13.94 15.10 15.38
CA ARG A 171 13.16 13.91 15.76
C ARG A 171 11.64 14.18 15.72
N ALA A 172 11.19 15.36 16.12
CA ALA A 172 9.80 15.76 16.03
C ALA A 172 9.30 15.78 14.58
N ARG A 173 10.08 16.37 13.66
CA ARG A 173 9.78 16.31 12.21
C ARG A 173 9.70 14.87 11.71
N LEU A 174 10.68 14.03 12.05
CA LEU A 174 10.71 12.64 11.60
C LEU A 174 9.51 11.81 12.11
N ARG A 175 8.84 12.20 13.20
CA ARG A 175 7.63 11.54 13.70
C ARG A 175 6.38 11.87 12.89
N GLU A 176 6.31 12.99 12.20
CA GLU A 176 5.10 13.50 11.52
C GLU A 176 4.47 12.46 10.57
N PRO A 177 3.24 11.96 10.85
CA PRO A 177 2.59 10.99 9.98
C PRO A 177 2.35 11.55 8.57
N GLY A 178 2.50 10.71 7.54
CA GLY A 178 2.37 11.08 6.14
C GLY A 178 3.53 11.90 5.55
N GLU A 179 4.49 12.35 6.37
CA GLU A 179 5.63 13.14 5.89
C GLU A 179 6.82 12.24 5.53
N ASP A 180 7.24 12.34 4.28
CA ASP A 180 8.34 11.57 3.71
C ASP A 180 9.69 12.25 3.96
N PHE A 181 10.75 11.44 4.14
CA PHE A 181 12.12 11.92 4.29
C PHE A 181 13.08 11.04 3.50
N ALA A 182 14.07 11.65 2.86
CA ALA A 182 15.16 10.96 2.19
C ALA A 182 16.43 11.00 3.04
N LEU A 183 17.08 9.86 3.22
CA LEU A 183 18.35 9.76 3.94
C LEU A 183 19.49 10.05 2.96
N PHE A 184 20.40 10.95 3.33
CA PHE A 184 21.52 11.31 2.46
C PHE A 184 22.76 11.70 3.27
N ARG A 185 23.91 11.77 2.59
CA ARG A 185 25.13 12.32 3.16
C ARG A 185 25.30 13.76 2.73
N ASP A 186 25.52 14.65 3.70
CA ASP A 186 25.83 16.05 3.42
C ASP A 186 27.28 16.22 2.91
N ALA A 187 27.68 17.46 2.62
CA ALA A 187 29.02 17.78 2.14
C ALA A 187 30.15 17.40 3.13
N SER A 188 29.84 17.25 4.42
CA SER A 188 30.79 16.76 5.44
C SER A 188 30.89 15.24 5.48
N GLY A 189 30.03 14.53 4.75
CA GLY A 189 29.89 13.08 4.78
C GLY A 189 29.01 12.56 5.91
N ALA A 190 28.41 13.46 6.71
CA ALA A 190 27.51 13.08 7.79
C ALA A 190 26.14 12.70 7.24
N TRP A 191 25.52 11.68 7.86
CA TRP A 191 24.14 11.31 7.53
C TRP A 191 23.16 12.37 8.05
N ARG A 192 22.22 12.73 7.18
CA ARG A 192 21.12 13.68 7.43
C ARG A 192 19.84 13.16 6.80
N PHE A 193 18.72 13.71 7.23
CA PHE A 193 17.45 13.59 6.53
C PHE A 193 17.12 14.92 5.86
N ARG A 194 16.39 14.86 4.76
CA ARG A 194 15.70 16.02 4.18
C ARG A 194 14.26 15.64 3.89
N PRO A 195 13.29 16.56 4.04
CA PRO A 195 11.92 16.32 3.62
C PRO A 195 11.87 15.89 2.16
N ALA A 196 10.96 14.98 1.83
CA ALA A 196 10.76 14.46 0.50
C ALA A 196 9.27 14.42 0.17
N ARG A 197 8.94 14.43 -1.12
CA ARG A 197 7.59 14.24 -1.64
C ARG A 197 7.67 13.25 -2.79
N TYR A 198 6.98 12.12 -2.66
CA TYR A 198 6.88 11.09 -3.69
C TYR A 198 5.47 11.12 -4.30
N ALA A 199 5.28 11.93 -5.35
CA ALA A 199 4.00 12.08 -6.02
C ALA A 199 3.82 11.01 -7.12
N ALA A 200 3.22 9.89 -6.74
CA ALA A 200 2.97 8.76 -7.64
C ALA A 200 1.66 8.91 -8.44
N HIS A 201 1.70 8.57 -9.72
CA HIS A 201 0.55 8.54 -10.62
C HIS A 201 0.64 7.34 -11.57
N THR A 202 -0.46 6.61 -11.74
CA THR A 202 -0.51 5.51 -12.71
C THR A 202 -0.96 6.03 -14.08
N ALA A 203 -0.10 5.87 -15.07
CA ALA A 203 -0.35 6.22 -16.46
C ALA A 203 -0.54 4.96 -17.31
N ALA A 204 -1.59 4.93 -18.12
CA ALA A 204 -1.92 3.82 -19.00
C ALA A 204 -2.33 4.33 -20.38
N ALA A 205 -1.75 3.77 -21.44
CA ALA A 205 -2.08 4.19 -22.81
C ALA A 205 -3.54 3.88 -23.20
N SER A 206 -4.14 2.86 -22.60
CA SER A 206 -5.56 2.51 -22.73
C SER A 206 -6.50 3.50 -22.04
N GLU A 207 -5.96 4.40 -21.21
CA GLU A 207 -6.69 5.40 -20.43
C GLU A 207 -6.11 6.78 -20.73
N PRO A 208 -6.42 7.40 -21.89
CA PRO A 208 -5.76 8.63 -22.32
C PRO A 208 -5.85 9.79 -21.32
N TRP A 209 -6.91 9.81 -20.49
CA TRP A 209 -7.10 10.78 -19.41
C TRP A 209 -6.00 10.68 -18.33
N SER A 210 -5.34 9.52 -18.18
CA SER A 210 -4.26 9.29 -17.22
C SER A 210 -2.89 9.79 -17.70
N LEU A 211 -2.74 10.15 -18.99
CA LEU A 211 -1.43 10.49 -19.56
C LEU A 211 -0.97 11.93 -19.27
N SER A 212 -1.83 12.76 -18.67
CA SER A 212 -1.51 14.12 -18.24
C SER A 212 -2.16 14.41 -16.90
N TRP A 213 -1.38 14.89 -15.93
CA TRP A 213 -1.87 15.24 -14.58
C TRP A 213 -1.07 16.42 -14.01
N THR A 214 -1.46 16.89 -12.82
CA THR A 214 -0.75 17.93 -12.07
C THR A 214 -0.03 17.31 -10.88
N SER A 215 1.21 17.73 -10.64
CA SER A 215 1.98 17.36 -9.46
C SER A 215 2.56 18.62 -8.81
N ALA A 216 2.33 18.79 -7.51
CA ALA A 216 2.88 19.92 -6.76
C ALA A 216 4.30 19.62 -6.25
N ASN A 217 5.22 20.57 -6.42
CA ASN A 217 6.50 20.61 -5.71
C ASN A 217 6.36 21.58 -4.52
N PRO A 218 6.31 21.09 -3.27
CA PRO A 218 6.16 21.96 -2.10
C PRO A 218 7.47 22.66 -1.69
N PHE A 219 8.58 22.34 -2.34
CA PHE A 219 9.92 22.85 -2.01
C PHE A 219 10.43 23.81 -3.09
N GLY A 220 11.67 24.29 -2.95
CA GLY A 220 12.32 25.13 -3.94
C GLY A 220 12.48 24.46 -5.31
N ASP A 221 12.79 25.28 -6.31
CA ASP A 221 13.10 24.86 -7.67
C ASP A 221 14.27 23.87 -7.67
N GLN A 222 14.11 22.77 -8.39
CA GLN A 222 15.09 21.68 -8.43
C GLN A 222 15.05 20.94 -9.76
N PRO A 223 16.11 20.22 -10.17
CA PRO A 223 16.03 19.33 -11.33
C PRO A 223 15.01 18.21 -11.06
N LEU A 224 14.33 17.77 -12.13
CA LEU A 224 13.39 16.66 -12.05
C LEU A 224 14.08 15.39 -11.58
N LYS A 225 13.56 14.81 -10.49
CA LYS A 225 13.85 13.46 -10.04
C LYS A 225 12.60 12.61 -10.24
N LEU A 226 12.77 11.38 -10.70
CA LEU A 226 11.62 10.51 -10.94
C LEU A 226 11.95 9.03 -10.80
N ARG A 227 10.91 8.25 -10.52
CA ARG A 227 10.88 6.80 -10.66
C ARG A 227 9.78 6.41 -11.63
N ILE A 228 10.08 5.57 -12.62
CA ILE A 228 9.08 4.96 -13.52
C ILE A 228 9.11 3.46 -13.29
N GLU A 229 8.00 2.91 -12.79
CA GLU A 229 7.84 1.47 -12.58
C GLU A 229 7.00 0.89 -13.72
N GLY A 230 7.46 -0.19 -14.34
CA GLY A 230 6.64 -0.98 -15.27
C GLY A 230 5.64 -1.81 -14.47
N LEU A 231 4.35 -1.71 -14.78
CA LEU A 231 3.30 -2.46 -14.08
C LEU A 231 2.80 -3.65 -14.91
N MET A 232 2.08 -4.56 -14.25
CA MET A 232 1.23 -5.50 -14.98
C MET A 232 0.11 -4.75 -15.69
N SER A 233 -0.36 -5.30 -16.81
CA SER A 233 -1.51 -4.78 -17.56
C SER A 233 -2.64 -5.79 -17.57
N ALA A 234 -3.67 -5.53 -18.35
CA ALA A 234 -4.81 -6.41 -18.53
C ALA A 234 -5.18 -6.58 -20.00
N ALA A 235 -5.85 -7.69 -20.30
CA ALA A 235 -6.50 -7.85 -21.59
C ALA A 235 -7.58 -6.78 -21.82
N PRO A 236 -8.00 -6.51 -23.07
CA PRO A 236 -9.04 -5.53 -23.36
C PRO A 236 -10.35 -5.83 -22.62
N TYR A 237 -11.06 -4.78 -22.21
CA TYR A 237 -12.33 -4.88 -21.48
C TYR A 237 -13.43 -5.62 -22.25
N GLU A 238 -13.41 -5.54 -23.58
CA GLU A 238 -14.35 -6.24 -24.47
C GLU A 238 -13.82 -7.57 -25.01
N ALA A 239 -12.70 -8.08 -24.49
CA ALA A 239 -12.19 -9.38 -24.89
C ALA A 239 -13.21 -10.49 -24.55
N PRO A 240 -13.43 -11.46 -25.46
CA PRO A 240 -14.23 -12.63 -25.15
C PRO A 240 -13.55 -13.43 -24.04
N GLY A 241 -14.31 -13.90 -23.06
CA GLY A 241 -13.81 -14.70 -21.94
C GLY A 241 -13.67 -13.93 -20.61
N ASN A 242 -13.73 -12.60 -20.61
CA ASN A 242 -13.81 -11.82 -19.37
C ASN A 242 -15.03 -12.25 -18.53
N ILE A 243 -14.86 -12.34 -17.21
CA ILE A 243 -15.89 -12.82 -16.28
C ILE A 243 -16.62 -11.62 -15.68
N VAL A 244 -17.94 -11.55 -15.83
CA VAL A 244 -18.75 -10.48 -15.23
C VAL A 244 -18.91 -10.72 -13.74
N LEU A 245 -18.21 -9.91 -12.94
CA LEU A 245 -18.24 -9.94 -11.48
C LEU A 245 -19.49 -9.26 -10.94
N LEU A 246 -19.90 -8.12 -11.50
CA LEU A 246 -21.10 -7.40 -11.09
C LEU A 246 -21.63 -6.57 -12.26
N ASP A 247 -22.93 -6.65 -12.53
CA ASP A 247 -23.59 -5.81 -13.53
C ASP A 247 -24.83 -5.19 -12.89
N LEU A 248 -24.80 -3.87 -12.68
CA LEU A 248 -25.88 -3.15 -12.01
C LEU A 248 -27.15 -3.05 -12.87
N SER A 249 -27.07 -3.37 -14.17
CA SER A 249 -28.22 -3.44 -15.07
C SER A 249 -29.02 -4.74 -14.92
N ASP A 250 -28.40 -5.83 -14.41
CA ASP A 250 -29.09 -7.10 -14.19
C ASP A 250 -30.19 -6.89 -13.13
N PRO A 251 -31.45 -7.28 -13.41
CA PRO A 251 -32.53 -7.24 -12.42
C PRO A 251 -32.21 -8.01 -11.14
N ARG A 252 -31.36 -9.05 -11.23
CA ARG A 252 -30.91 -9.90 -10.11
C ARG A 252 -29.69 -9.33 -9.38
N ALA A 253 -29.17 -8.18 -9.79
CA ALA A 253 -28.07 -7.55 -9.08
C ALA A 253 -28.49 -7.21 -7.63
N PRO A 254 -27.56 -7.28 -6.66
CA PRO A 254 -27.85 -7.08 -5.25
C PRO A 254 -28.60 -5.76 -4.97
N ALA A 255 -29.42 -5.77 -3.92
CA ALA A 255 -30.00 -4.54 -3.40
C ALA A 255 -28.94 -3.75 -2.61
N PRO A 256 -28.96 -2.41 -2.61
CA PRO A 256 -28.02 -1.62 -1.84
C PRO A 256 -28.24 -1.80 -0.32
N ALA A 257 -27.16 -2.11 0.41
CA ALA A 257 -27.06 -1.90 1.85
C ALA A 257 -26.43 -0.53 2.10
N CYS A 258 -26.87 0.20 3.13
CA CYS A 258 -26.44 1.57 3.38
C CYS A 258 -26.03 1.79 4.83
N ALA A 259 -25.12 2.74 5.05
CA ALA A 259 -24.88 3.31 6.36
C ALA A 259 -26.11 4.06 6.90
N ASP A 260 -26.12 4.25 8.22
CA ASP A 260 -27.14 5.02 8.91
C ASP A 260 -27.30 6.43 8.31
N GLY A 261 -28.51 6.76 7.85
CA GLY A 261 -28.81 8.06 7.26
C GLY A 261 -28.34 8.23 5.81
N VAL A 262 -27.95 7.15 5.14
CA VAL A 262 -27.73 7.10 3.68
C VAL A 262 -28.90 6.38 3.01
N ALA A 263 -29.39 6.92 1.91
CA ALA A 263 -30.40 6.29 1.06
C ALA A 263 -29.83 6.13 -0.34
N ALA A 264 -30.03 4.95 -0.94
CA ALA A 264 -29.49 4.64 -2.26
C ALA A 264 -30.52 3.94 -3.16
N THR A 265 -30.38 4.16 -4.46
CA THR A 265 -31.16 3.50 -5.49
C THR A 265 -30.24 2.92 -6.56
N ARG A 266 -30.68 1.81 -7.14
CA ARG A 266 -30.06 1.17 -8.30
C ARG A 266 -31.10 1.08 -9.41
N ALA A 267 -30.73 1.41 -10.63
CA ALA A 267 -31.58 1.24 -11.80
C ALA A 267 -30.77 0.75 -13.00
N ALA A 268 -31.42 0.05 -13.95
CA ALA A 268 -30.81 -0.24 -15.24
C ALA A 268 -30.70 1.04 -16.08
N ALA A 269 -29.60 1.17 -16.82
CA ALA A 269 -29.35 2.20 -17.82
C ALA A 269 -29.19 1.56 -19.21
N ALA A 270 -29.06 2.39 -20.23
CA ALA A 270 -28.79 1.91 -21.59
C ALA A 270 -27.46 1.15 -21.69
N SER A 271 -27.30 0.32 -22.72
CA SER A 271 -26.04 -0.34 -23.08
C SER A 271 -25.42 -1.24 -22.00
N GLY A 272 -26.24 -1.90 -21.18
CA GLY A 272 -25.74 -2.86 -20.17
C GLY A 272 -24.99 -2.20 -19.02
N ALA A 273 -25.41 -1.00 -18.63
CA ALA A 273 -24.90 -0.26 -17.48
C ALA A 273 -25.98 -0.09 -16.43
N GLY A 274 -25.60 0.15 -15.17
CA GLY A 274 -26.56 0.55 -14.14
C GLY A 274 -26.24 1.91 -13.56
N VAL A 275 -27.30 2.59 -13.11
CA VAL A 275 -27.21 3.82 -12.35
C VAL A 275 -27.14 3.45 -10.87
N LEU A 276 -26.16 3.99 -10.15
CA LEU A 276 -26.12 3.98 -8.70
C LEU A 276 -26.24 5.43 -8.22
N ALA A 277 -27.30 5.73 -7.47
CA ALA A 277 -27.53 7.04 -6.89
C ALA A 277 -27.65 6.94 -5.38
N ALA A 278 -27.07 7.87 -4.63
CA ALA A 278 -27.08 7.88 -3.18
C ALA A 278 -27.13 9.30 -2.61
N THR A 279 -27.83 9.47 -1.49
CA THR A 279 -27.87 10.72 -0.71
C THR A 279 -27.52 10.45 0.73
N SER A 280 -26.78 11.36 1.35
CA SER A 280 -26.47 11.32 2.78
C SER A 280 -27.19 12.45 3.51
N SER A 281 -27.89 12.10 4.60
CA SER A 281 -28.48 13.05 5.54
C SER A 281 -27.44 13.70 6.47
N GLY A 282 -26.21 13.20 6.49
CA GLY A 282 -25.15 13.66 7.40
C GLY A 282 -25.22 13.09 8.82
N LYS A 283 -26.06 12.08 9.06
CA LYS A 283 -26.15 11.38 10.36
C LYS A 283 -24.82 10.73 10.76
N VAL A 284 -24.02 10.30 9.79
CA VAL A 284 -22.66 9.77 9.96
C VAL A 284 -21.62 10.72 9.32
N PRO A 285 -20.35 10.68 9.76
CA PRO A 285 -19.23 11.34 9.06
C PRO A 285 -19.16 10.96 7.58
N ASP A 286 -18.63 11.83 6.72
CA ASP A 286 -18.61 11.62 5.27
C ASP A 286 -17.85 10.33 4.91
N ASN A 287 -16.70 10.10 5.54
CA ASN A 287 -15.92 8.88 5.34
C ASN A 287 -16.57 7.60 5.92
N ALA A 288 -17.74 7.72 6.55
CA ALA A 288 -18.57 6.62 7.02
C ALA A 288 -19.94 6.57 6.29
N ALA A 289 -20.21 7.50 5.38
CA ALA A 289 -21.42 7.53 4.57
C ALA A 289 -21.22 6.61 3.35
N TRP A 290 -21.60 5.35 3.49
CA TRP A 290 -21.39 4.34 2.46
C TRP A 290 -22.68 3.66 1.97
N VAL A 291 -22.60 3.16 0.74
CA VAL A 291 -23.51 2.20 0.11
C VAL A 291 -22.69 0.98 -0.30
N ARG A 292 -23.26 -0.21 -0.20
CA ARG A 292 -22.63 -1.48 -0.54
C ARG A 292 -23.57 -2.38 -1.33
N LEU A 293 -23.03 -3.02 -2.36
CA LEU A 293 -23.70 -4.03 -3.17
C LEU A 293 -22.85 -5.29 -3.15
N ASP A 294 -23.36 -6.38 -2.54
CA ASP A 294 -22.61 -7.63 -2.36
C ASP A 294 -23.13 -8.74 -3.26
N ARG A 295 -22.29 -9.26 -4.16
CA ARG A 295 -22.59 -10.47 -4.91
C ARG A 295 -21.74 -11.62 -4.38
N LYS A 296 -22.42 -12.66 -3.88
CA LYS A 296 -21.81 -13.94 -3.49
C LYS A 296 -21.80 -14.91 -4.67
N PHE A 297 -20.76 -15.73 -4.74
CA PHE A 297 -20.59 -16.76 -5.76
C PHE A 297 -20.66 -18.14 -5.10
N GLU A 298 -21.62 -18.95 -5.56
CA GLU A 298 -21.75 -20.34 -5.13
C GLU A 298 -21.83 -21.24 -6.37
N PRO A 299 -20.80 -22.06 -6.64
CA PRO A 299 -19.51 -22.14 -5.93
C PRO A 299 -18.63 -20.88 -6.08
N PRO A 300 -17.58 -20.70 -5.25
CA PRO A 300 -16.58 -19.64 -5.46
C PRO A 300 -15.97 -19.68 -6.87
N LEU A 301 -15.65 -18.51 -7.42
CA LEU A 301 -15.07 -18.37 -8.75
C LEU A 301 -13.56 -18.62 -8.72
N ASP A 302 -13.05 -19.32 -9.73
CA ASP A 302 -11.62 -19.38 -10.03
C ASP A 302 -11.24 -18.23 -10.97
N LEU A 303 -10.49 -17.27 -10.44
CA LEU A 303 -9.99 -16.08 -11.10
C LEU A 303 -8.45 -16.09 -11.21
N ARG A 304 -7.78 -17.25 -11.10
CA ARG A 304 -6.30 -17.33 -11.24
C ARG A 304 -5.81 -16.70 -12.53
N ASP A 305 -6.55 -16.88 -13.62
CA ASP A 305 -6.24 -16.32 -14.93
C ASP A 305 -6.93 -14.98 -15.21
N HIS A 306 -7.64 -14.39 -14.23
CA HIS A 306 -8.48 -13.18 -14.38
C HIS A 306 -8.35 -12.21 -13.19
N GLN A 307 -7.11 -11.88 -12.81
CA GLN A 307 -6.83 -11.15 -11.56
C GLN A 307 -7.01 -9.62 -11.67
N ALA A 308 -7.05 -9.08 -12.90
CA ALA A 308 -7.28 -7.66 -13.13
C ALA A 308 -8.79 -7.35 -13.14
N VAL A 309 -9.17 -6.12 -12.78
CA VAL A 309 -10.56 -5.68 -12.79
C VAL A 309 -10.71 -4.53 -13.79
N GLY A 310 -11.72 -4.62 -14.65
CA GLY A 310 -12.08 -3.59 -15.62
C GLY A 310 -13.48 -3.06 -15.36
N VAL A 311 -13.65 -1.74 -15.47
CA VAL A 311 -14.94 -1.06 -15.38
C VAL A 311 -14.86 0.27 -16.11
N TRP A 312 -15.98 0.78 -16.61
CA TRP A 312 -16.10 2.18 -16.99
C TRP A 312 -17.15 2.87 -16.12
N VAL A 313 -16.92 4.14 -15.83
CA VAL A 313 -17.77 4.96 -14.96
C VAL A 313 -18.02 6.29 -15.66
N GLU A 314 -19.29 6.67 -15.77
CA GLU A 314 -19.70 8.06 -15.99
C GLU A 314 -19.86 8.73 -14.62
N GLY A 315 -18.89 9.58 -14.28
CA GLY A 315 -18.82 10.26 -12.99
C GLY A 315 -19.63 11.54 -12.94
N ASP A 316 -19.97 11.97 -11.73
CA ASP A 316 -20.65 13.23 -11.42
C ASP A 316 -19.71 14.34 -10.90
N GLY A 317 -18.46 13.97 -10.59
CA GLY A 317 -17.43 14.88 -10.09
C GLY A 317 -17.59 15.29 -8.62
N LEU A 318 -18.36 14.55 -7.81
CA LEU A 318 -18.63 14.94 -6.43
C LEU A 318 -17.62 14.42 -5.40
N GLY A 319 -16.65 13.60 -5.83
CA GLY A 319 -15.45 13.23 -5.08
C GLY A 319 -15.58 12.00 -4.20
N GLU A 320 -16.72 11.32 -4.24
CA GLU A 320 -16.94 10.06 -3.54
C GLU A 320 -16.09 8.92 -4.12
N LEU A 321 -15.96 7.85 -3.35
CA LEU A 321 -15.09 6.71 -3.63
C LEU A 321 -15.91 5.51 -4.09
N ILE A 322 -15.61 5.00 -5.29
CA ILE A 322 -16.03 3.66 -5.69
C ILE A 322 -14.93 2.67 -5.28
N ALA A 323 -15.26 1.68 -4.44
CA ALA A 323 -14.37 0.57 -4.15
C ALA A 323 -14.91 -0.73 -4.76
N ILE A 324 -14.08 -1.43 -5.52
CA ILE A 324 -14.37 -2.78 -5.99
C ILE A 324 -13.53 -3.74 -5.16
N ARG A 325 -14.19 -4.58 -4.38
CA ARG A 325 -13.58 -5.47 -3.41
C ARG A 325 -13.83 -6.92 -3.81
N LEU A 326 -12.77 -7.72 -3.82
CA LEU A 326 -12.84 -9.17 -3.95
C LEU A 326 -12.44 -9.82 -2.62
N GLU A 327 -13.12 -10.92 -2.28
CA GLU A 327 -12.86 -11.69 -1.06
C GLU A 327 -12.87 -13.19 -1.35
N SER A 328 -12.00 -13.92 -0.65
CA SER A 328 -11.95 -15.39 -0.63
C SER A 328 -12.51 -15.92 0.69
N PRO A 329 -12.90 -17.21 0.75
CA PRO A 329 -13.34 -17.84 1.99
C PRO A 329 -12.37 -17.60 3.15
N ARG A 330 -12.93 -17.24 4.32
CA ARG A 330 -12.13 -16.90 5.50
C ARG A 330 -11.13 -17.97 5.91
N HIS A 331 -11.46 -19.25 5.72
CA HIS A 331 -10.57 -20.36 6.07
C HIS A 331 -9.38 -20.52 5.09
N LEU A 332 -9.45 -19.93 3.89
CA LEU A 332 -8.36 -19.92 2.91
C LEU A 332 -7.50 -18.66 3.01
N ALA A 333 -8.12 -17.51 3.31
CA ALA A 333 -7.48 -16.20 3.20
C ALA A 333 -7.57 -15.35 4.46
N PHE A 334 -7.93 -15.93 5.61
CA PHE A 334 -8.05 -15.23 6.91
C PHE A 334 -8.98 -14.00 6.92
N GLY A 335 -9.84 -13.86 5.91
CA GLY A 335 -10.72 -12.71 5.72
C GLY A 335 -10.07 -11.54 4.96
N ALA A 336 -8.99 -11.78 4.22
CA ALA A 336 -8.30 -10.81 3.37
C ALA A 336 -9.25 -10.08 2.42
N LEU A 337 -8.83 -8.87 2.05
CA LEU A 337 -9.52 -7.98 1.11
C LEU A 337 -8.63 -7.70 -0.09
N ALA A 338 -9.19 -7.71 -1.29
CA ALA A 338 -8.52 -7.23 -2.50
C ALA A 338 -9.24 -6.01 -3.10
N ASP A 339 -9.06 -4.87 -2.45
CA ASP A 339 -9.72 -3.60 -2.81
C ASP A 339 -9.00 -2.87 -3.93
N ARG A 340 -9.80 -2.25 -4.80
CA ARG A 340 -9.38 -1.33 -5.86
C ARG A 340 -10.30 -0.12 -5.85
N TYR A 341 -9.72 1.07 -5.93
CA TYR A 341 -10.47 2.29 -5.67
C TYR A 341 -10.45 3.25 -6.86
N ILE A 342 -11.59 3.91 -7.11
CA ILE A 342 -11.76 5.02 -8.06
C ILE A 342 -12.32 6.20 -7.28
N THR A 343 -11.63 7.34 -7.30
CA THR A 343 -12.18 8.61 -6.83
C THR A 343 -12.99 9.23 -7.96
N VAL A 344 -14.24 9.62 -7.70
CA VAL A 344 -15.13 10.22 -8.70
C VAL A 344 -15.00 11.75 -8.67
N ASP A 345 -13.80 12.24 -8.99
CA ASP A 345 -13.48 13.68 -9.07
C ASP A 345 -13.64 14.25 -10.50
N PHE A 346 -14.34 13.51 -11.36
CA PHE A 346 -14.48 13.80 -12.78
C PHE A 346 -15.91 13.66 -13.25
N THR A 347 -16.24 14.40 -14.31
CA THR A 347 -17.49 14.24 -15.06
C THR A 347 -17.26 13.48 -16.36
N GLY A 348 -18.33 12.85 -16.86
CA GLY A 348 -18.29 12.09 -18.11
C GLY A 348 -17.66 10.70 -17.96
N THR A 349 -17.57 9.97 -19.07
CA THR A 349 -17.17 8.56 -19.06
C THR A 349 -15.66 8.37 -19.06
N ARG A 350 -15.16 7.56 -18.12
CA ARG A 350 -13.78 7.07 -18.08
C ARG A 350 -13.78 5.55 -17.94
N SER A 351 -12.87 4.89 -18.66
CA SER A 351 -12.56 3.48 -18.46
C SER A 351 -11.39 3.34 -17.48
N PHE A 352 -11.43 2.28 -16.68
CA PHE A 352 -10.45 1.98 -15.63
C PHE A 352 -9.99 0.52 -15.71
N THR A 353 -8.69 0.34 -15.64
CA THR A 353 -7.97 -0.94 -15.55
C THR A 353 -7.30 -1.01 -14.19
N LEU A 354 -7.98 -1.68 -13.27
CA LEU A 354 -7.62 -1.77 -11.86
C LEU A 354 -6.92 -3.11 -11.59
N VAL A 355 -5.59 -3.10 -11.57
CA VAL A 355 -4.80 -4.32 -11.35
C VAL A 355 -4.42 -4.45 -9.87
N GLU A 356 -3.66 -3.49 -9.36
CA GLU A 356 -3.06 -3.52 -8.04
C GLU A 356 -4.11 -3.48 -6.92
N THR A 357 -3.93 -4.31 -5.90
CA THR A 357 -4.70 -4.24 -4.67
C THR A 357 -4.16 -3.12 -3.80
N GLU A 358 -5.07 -2.30 -3.27
CA GLU A 358 -4.71 -1.15 -2.45
C GLU A 358 -5.19 -1.31 -1.00
N SER A 359 -4.40 -0.79 -0.05
CA SER A 359 -4.76 -0.82 1.37
C SER A 359 -4.56 0.49 2.09
N ALA A 360 -3.73 1.40 1.57
CA ALA A 360 -3.48 2.69 2.23
C ALA A 360 -4.80 3.46 2.49
N ARG A 361 -5.63 3.62 1.45
CA ARG A 361 -6.93 4.30 1.54
C ARG A 361 -8.02 3.52 2.27
N TRP A 362 -7.81 2.24 2.59
CA TRP A 362 -8.78 1.50 3.41
C TRP A 362 -8.97 2.19 4.77
N SER A 363 -7.89 2.69 5.37
CA SER A 363 -7.93 3.36 6.67
C SER A 363 -8.45 4.79 6.65
N ASP A 364 -8.76 5.35 5.48
CA ASP A 364 -9.34 6.69 5.37
C ASP A 364 -10.87 6.66 5.49
N HIS A 365 -11.46 5.47 5.41
CA HIS A 365 -12.89 5.23 5.41
C HIS A 365 -13.32 4.25 6.51
N VAL A 366 -14.59 4.37 6.92
CA VAL A 366 -15.27 3.42 7.80
C VAL A 366 -16.13 2.50 6.94
N TRP A 367 -15.92 1.19 7.11
CA TRP A 367 -16.57 0.15 6.29
C TRP A 367 -17.64 -0.64 7.07
N ASN A 368 -17.53 -0.73 8.41
CA ASN A 368 -18.44 -1.53 9.27
C ASN A 368 -18.62 -3.00 8.82
N ASP A 369 -17.55 -3.61 8.33
CA ASP A 369 -17.51 -4.96 7.74
C ASP A 369 -16.84 -6.00 8.66
N GLY A 370 -16.47 -5.60 9.88
CA GLY A 370 -15.78 -6.46 10.85
C GLY A 370 -14.34 -6.80 10.48
N LYS A 371 -13.74 -6.09 9.52
CA LYS A 371 -12.36 -6.29 9.08
C LYS A 371 -11.40 -5.45 9.93
N TRP A 372 -10.18 -5.96 10.07
CA TRP A 372 -9.10 -5.28 10.79
C TRP A 372 -7.89 -5.03 9.87
N LEU A 373 -6.91 -4.28 10.36
CA LEU A 373 -5.71 -3.86 9.61
C LEU A 373 -5.01 -5.03 8.91
N TYR A 374 -4.83 -6.19 9.54
CA TYR A 374 -4.19 -7.31 8.84
C TYR A 374 -4.98 -7.80 7.64
N ASN A 375 -6.32 -7.79 7.69
CA ASN A 375 -7.13 -8.19 6.53
C ASN A 375 -6.87 -7.30 5.31
N ALA A 376 -6.67 -6.00 5.53
CA ALA A 376 -6.39 -5.05 4.47
C ALA A 376 -4.91 -5.07 4.07
N TYR A 377 -3.98 -4.90 5.03
CA TYR A 377 -2.58 -4.62 4.76
C TYR A 377 -1.67 -5.85 4.65
N ARG A 378 -1.98 -6.95 5.34
CA ARG A 378 -1.08 -8.12 5.50
C ARG A 378 -1.55 -9.35 4.73
N GLU A 379 -2.83 -9.68 4.79
CA GLU A 379 -3.34 -10.91 4.20
C GLU A 379 -3.56 -10.78 2.69
N THR A 380 -3.57 -11.91 1.97
CA THR A 380 -3.87 -11.95 0.53
C THR A 380 -5.05 -12.86 0.27
N ILE A 381 -5.88 -12.53 -0.72
CA ILE A 381 -6.95 -13.41 -1.19
C ILE A 381 -6.35 -14.56 -2.02
N ASP A 382 -7.11 -15.66 -2.13
CA ASP A 382 -6.81 -16.75 -3.05
C ASP A 382 -7.65 -16.57 -4.33
N PHE A 383 -6.99 -16.17 -5.42
CA PHE A 383 -7.67 -16.02 -6.70
C PHE A 383 -8.21 -17.35 -7.26
N GLY A 384 -7.79 -18.51 -6.78
CA GLY A 384 -8.40 -19.80 -7.12
C GLY A 384 -9.77 -20.04 -6.51
N ALA A 385 -10.15 -19.25 -5.50
CA ALA A 385 -11.43 -19.35 -4.82
C ALA A 385 -11.89 -17.97 -4.33
N VAL A 386 -12.54 -17.20 -5.20
CA VAL A 386 -13.16 -15.91 -4.87
C VAL A 386 -14.64 -16.11 -4.57
N GLU A 387 -15.05 -15.86 -3.33
CA GLU A 387 -16.43 -16.09 -2.87
C GLU A 387 -17.36 -14.89 -3.07
N SER A 388 -16.81 -13.68 -3.22
CA SER A 388 -17.62 -12.49 -3.47
C SER A 388 -16.88 -11.38 -4.19
N ALA A 389 -17.68 -10.60 -4.91
CA ALA A 389 -17.33 -9.26 -5.36
C ALA A 389 -18.33 -8.27 -4.75
N SER A 390 -17.83 -7.18 -4.19
CA SER A 390 -18.65 -6.06 -3.73
C SER A 390 -18.26 -4.75 -4.39
N LEU A 391 -19.26 -3.92 -4.65
CA LEU A 391 -19.08 -2.53 -5.03
C LEU A 391 -19.53 -1.67 -3.86
N TRP A 392 -18.62 -0.82 -3.39
CA TRP A 392 -18.89 0.17 -2.37
C TRP A 392 -18.88 1.56 -2.98
N TYR A 393 -19.74 2.41 -2.46
CA TYR A 393 -19.81 3.83 -2.76
C TYR A 393 -19.68 4.56 -1.43
N ASN A 394 -18.47 5.02 -1.09
CA ASN A 394 -18.13 5.58 0.22
C ASN A 394 -17.82 7.07 0.09
N GLY A 395 -18.00 7.87 1.13
CA GLY A 395 -17.84 9.32 1.01
C GLY A 395 -19.04 10.01 0.36
N VAL A 396 -20.25 9.43 0.44
CA VAL A 396 -21.44 10.02 -0.19
C VAL A 396 -21.68 11.43 0.35
N PRO A 397 -21.69 12.47 -0.49
CA PRO A 397 -21.74 13.86 -0.05
C PRO A 397 -23.05 14.18 0.67
N ARG A 398 -22.94 14.99 1.73
CA ARG A 398 -24.11 15.44 2.51
C ARG A 398 -24.97 16.40 1.69
N GLY A 399 -26.29 16.18 1.74
CA GLY A 399 -27.26 17.11 1.15
C GLY A 399 -27.24 17.21 -0.38
N ARG A 400 -26.47 16.36 -1.07
CA ARG A 400 -26.47 16.23 -2.53
C ARG A 400 -26.63 14.76 -2.92
N GLU A 401 -27.27 14.51 -4.05
CA GLU A 401 -27.29 13.18 -4.65
C GLU A 401 -25.99 12.96 -5.43
N ALA A 402 -25.23 11.94 -5.04
CA ALA A 402 -24.17 11.39 -5.86
C ALA A 402 -24.76 10.33 -6.80
N ARG A 403 -24.40 10.39 -8.08
CA ARG A 403 -25.03 9.60 -9.13
C ARG A 403 -24.04 9.26 -10.24
N CYS A 404 -23.63 8.00 -10.28
CA CYS A 404 -22.79 7.46 -11.34
C CYS A 404 -23.56 6.51 -12.27
N VAL A 405 -23.17 6.47 -13.55
CA VAL A 405 -23.48 5.33 -14.43
C VAL A 405 -22.26 4.41 -14.44
N ILE A 406 -22.46 3.15 -14.11
CA ILE A 406 -21.39 2.17 -13.91
C ILE A 406 -21.62 1.00 -14.87
N GLY A 407 -20.64 0.74 -15.73
CA GLY A 407 -20.63 -0.43 -16.60
C GLY A 407 -20.44 -1.74 -15.82
N ALA A 408 -20.60 -2.88 -16.49
CA ALA A 408 -20.32 -4.18 -15.88
C ALA A 408 -18.87 -4.24 -15.33
N VAL A 409 -18.73 -4.60 -14.07
CA VAL A 409 -17.43 -4.90 -13.46
C VAL A 409 -16.99 -6.27 -13.96
N LYS A 410 -15.85 -6.32 -14.66
CA LYS A 410 -15.32 -7.55 -15.26
C LYS A 410 -13.98 -7.92 -14.63
N ALA A 411 -13.80 -9.20 -14.31
CA ALA A 411 -12.50 -9.79 -14.09
C ALA A 411 -11.87 -10.11 -15.45
N MET A 412 -10.61 -9.70 -15.63
CA MET A 412 -9.88 -9.73 -16.89
C MET A 412 -8.51 -10.38 -16.70
N PRO A 413 -7.96 -11.06 -17.73
CA PRO A 413 -6.61 -11.58 -17.65
C PRO A 413 -5.59 -10.51 -17.33
N MET A 414 -4.78 -10.74 -16.30
CA MET A 414 -3.61 -9.93 -15.97
C MET A 414 -2.45 -10.42 -16.84
N VAL A 415 -1.81 -9.50 -17.56
CA VAL A 415 -0.82 -9.84 -18.58
C VAL A 415 0.39 -8.91 -18.49
N PRO A 416 1.62 -9.40 -18.78
CA PRO A 416 2.80 -8.57 -18.78
C PRO A 416 2.81 -7.63 -19.99
N ALA A 417 3.19 -6.37 -19.78
CA ALA A 417 3.41 -5.41 -20.86
C ALA A 417 4.57 -4.47 -20.50
N ALA A 418 5.66 -4.53 -21.27
CA ALA A 418 6.83 -3.70 -21.02
C ALA A 418 6.61 -2.26 -21.49
N VAL A 419 7.13 -1.30 -20.72
CA VAL A 419 7.14 0.12 -21.08
C VAL A 419 8.38 0.40 -21.93
N ARG A 420 8.19 0.77 -23.19
CA ARG A 420 9.29 0.98 -24.15
C ARG A 420 9.50 2.47 -24.41
N ASN A 421 10.75 2.90 -24.34
CA ASN A 421 11.19 4.27 -24.60
C ASN A 421 10.33 5.35 -23.92
N PRO A 422 10.12 5.28 -22.59
CA PRO A 422 9.25 6.24 -21.92
C PRO A 422 9.79 7.65 -22.02
N SER A 423 8.89 8.63 -22.06
CA SER A 423 9.16 10.05 -22.02
C SER A 423 8.29 10.71 -20.96
N VAL A 424 8.88 11.62 -20.19
CA VAL A 424 8.19 12.43 -19.19
C VAL A 424 8.42 13.89 -19.53
N SER A 425 7.33 14.66 -19.59
CA SER A 425 7.41 16.11 -19.75
C SER A 425 6.92 16.85 -18.52
N VAL A 426 7.63 17.91 -18.13
CA VAL A 426 7.23 18.87 -17.08
C VAL A 426 7.07 20.23 -17.73
N ASN A 427 5.86 20.81 -17.66
CA ASN A 427 5.54 22.12 -18.23
C ASN A 427 5.96 22.29 -19.71
N GLY A 428 5.92 21.20 -20.48
CA GLY A 428 6.25 21.17 -21.91
C GLY A 428 7.70 20.81 -22.24
N ALA A 429 8.64 20.86 -21.28
CA ALA A 429 10.00 20.34 -21.46
C ALA A 429 10.03 18.84 -21.19
N ALA A 430 10.65 18.05 -22.07
CA ALA A 430 10.60 16.58 -22.01
C ALA A 430 11.99 15.94 -21.95
N VAL A 431 12.06 14.82 -21.23
CA VAL A 431 13.20 13.89 -21.21
C VAL A 431 12.69 12.50 -21.60
N SER A 432 13.44 11.81 -22.44
CA SER A 432 13.12 10.46 -22.92
C SER A 432 14.19 9.47 -22.49
N PHE A 433 13.81 8.22 -22.26
CA PHE A 433 14.71 7.19 -21.77
C PHE A 433 14.74 6.02 -22.76
N PRO A 434 15.83 5.82 -23.51
CA PRO A 434 15.90 4.80 -24.57
C PRO A 434 16.09 3.39 -24.01
N VAL A 435 15.06 2.88 -23.32
CA VAL A 435 15.07 1.60 -22.59
C VAL A 435 13.73 0.88 -22.63
N GLU A 436 13.76 -0.39 -22.28
CA GLU A 436 12.58 -1.20 -22.01
C GLU A 436 12.50 -1.51 -20.51
N ILE A 437 11.40 -1.13 -19.87
CA ILE A 437 11.14 -1.40 -18.45
C ILE A 437 10.16 -2.59 -18.40
N PRO A 438 10.59 -3.79 -17.95
CA PRO A 438 9.68 -4.93 -17.78
C PRO A 438 8.74 -4.70 -16.59
N PRO A 439 7.61 -5.43 -16.49
CA PRO A 439 6.77 -5.41 -15.29
C PRO A 439 7.58 -5.73 -14.03
N GLY A 440 7.39 -4.92 -12.97
CA GLY A 440 8.16 -4.96 -11.73
C GLY A 440 9.53 -4.27 -11.82
N GLY A 441 10.05 -4.04 -13.02
CA GLY A 441 11.25 -3.25 -13.23
C GLY A 441 10.98 -1.76 -12.98
N ARG A 442 12.05 -1.02 -12.67
CA ARG A 442 11.96 0.43 -12.46
C ARG A 442 13.16 1.18 -13.01
N LEU A 443 12.90 2.36 -13.55
CA LEU A 443 13.90 3.35 -13.91
C LEU A 443 13.92 4.44 -12.84
N GLU A 444 15.09 4.82 -12.35
CA GLU A 444 15.27 5.94 -11.41
C GLU A 444 16.22 6.97 -12.01
N LEU A 445 15.79 8.24 -12.01
CA LEU A 445 16.59 9.42 -12.36
C LEU A 445 16.87 10.22 -11.08
N ASP A 446 18.14 10.44 -10.79
CA ASP A 446 18.60 11.19 -9.63
C ASP A 446 18.84 12.69 -9.93
N GLU A 447 19.20 13.45 -8.88
CA GLU A 447 19.41 14.91 -8.98
C GLU A 447 20.65 15.31 -9.78
N GLY A 448 21.63 14.41 -9.90
CA GLY A 448 22.82 14.61 -10.72
C GLY A 448 22.63 14.21 -12.18
N GLY A 449 21.43 13.78 -12.57
CA GLY A 449 21.13 13.25 -13.90
C GLY A 449 21.58 11.80 -14.09
N GLY A 450 22.05 11.14 -13.04
CA GLY A 450 22.32 9.71 -13.06
C GLY A 450 21.02 8.95 -13.25
N CYS A 451 21.01 7.99 -14.17
CA CYS A 451 19.83 7.21 -14.49
C CYS A 451 20.15 5.72 -14.56
N ALA A 452 19.38 4.91 -13.86
CA ALA A 452 19.59 3.46 -13.76
C ALA A 452 18.28 2.70 -13.91
N LEU A 453 18.34 1.59 -14.64
CA LEU A 453 17.28 0.60 -14.77
C LEU A 453 17.55 -0.54 -13.79
N TYR A 454 16.55 -0.87 -12.99
CA TYR A 454 16.56 -1.98 -12.06
C TYR A 454 15.50 -3.02 -12.43
N GLY A 455 15.77 -4.28 -12.18
CA GLY A 455 14.79 -5.37 -12.32
C GLY A 455 13.87 -5.51 -11.10
N PRO A 456 12.92 -6.46 -11.15
CA PRO A 456 11.91 -6.65 -10.11
C PRO A 456 12.46 -6.98 -8.72
N LYS A 457 13.66 -7.57 -8.65
CA LYS A 457 14.36 -7.87 -7.39
C LYS A 457 15.31 -6.77 -6.97
N GLY A 458 15.41 -5.70 -7.76
CA GLY A 458 16.26 -4.56 -7.51
C GLY A 458 17.70 -4.68 -8.00
N GLU A 459 18.03 -5.73 -8.73
CA GLU A 459 19.28 -5.87 -9.46
C GLU A 459 19.42 -4.74 -10.51
N THR A 460 20.63 -4.19 -10.66
CA THR A 460 20.89 -3.19 -11.70
C THR A 460 20.99 -3.88 -13.05
N LEU A 461 20.09 -3.53 -13.98
CA LEU A 461 20.06 -4.07 -15.34
C LEU A 461 20.89 -3.21 -16.30
N ALA A 462 20.81 -1.88 -16.17
CA ALA A 462 21.56 -0.96 -17.02
C ALA A 462 21.76 0.41 -16.37
N ARG A 463 22.84 1.10 -16.76
CA ARG A 463 22.93 2.55 -16.66
C ARG A 463 22.36 3.15 -17.94
N VAL A 464 21.53 4.16 -17.81
CA VAL A 464 20.74 4.72 -18.91
C VAL A 464 21.20 6.14 -19.15
N SER A 465 21.43 6.49 -20.41
CA SER A 465 21.66 7.88 -20.81
C SER A 465 20.33 8.48 -21.28
N PRO A 466 19.73 9.41 -20.53
CA PRO A 466 18.52 10.10 -20.99
C PRO A 466 18.78 10.89 -22.28
N SER A 467 17.77 11.00 -23.12
CA SER A 467 17.77 11.82 -24.33
C SER A 467 16.99 13.11 -24.08
N GLY A 468 17.61 14.24 -24.39
CA GLY A 468 17.07 15.57 -24.08
C GLY A 468 17.52 16.10 -22.71
N PRO A 469 17.33 17.40 -22.43
CA PRO A 469 17.66 17.99 -21.14
C PRO A 469 16.70 17.48 -20.06
N VAL A 470 17.22 17.25 -18.85
CA VAL A 470 16.38 16.97 -17.68
C VAL A 470 15.56 18.23 -17.36
N PRO A 471 14.21 18.17 -17.34
CA PRO A 471 13.37 19.32 -17.03
C PRO A 471 13.62 19.86 -15.61
N ALA A 472 13.39 21.15 -15.42
CA ALA A 472 13.25 21.70 -14.08
C ALA A 472 11.90 21.29 -13.48
N LEU A 473 11.86 21.20 -12.15
CA LEU A 473 10.67 21.07 -11.33
C LEU A 473 10.53 22.33 -10.45
N PRO A 474 9.91 23.41 -10.97
CA PRO A 474 9.62 24.62 -10.20
C PRO A 474 8.78 24.35 -8.95
N ASN A 475 8.87 25.21 -7.95
CA ASN A 475 7.93 25.26 -6.83
C ASN A 475 6.48 25.44 -7.31
N GLY A 476 5.54 24.78 -6.63
CA GLY A 476 4.11 24.84 -6.94
C GLY A 476 3.66 23.76 -7.93
N ASP A 477 2.54 24.03 -8.62
CA ASP A 477 1.89 23.07 -9.50
C ASP A 477 2.61 22.92 -10.84
N ASN A 478 2.90 21.66 -11.20
CA ASN A 478 3.57 21.31 -12.44
C ASN A 478 2.70 20.39 -13.28
N ARG A 479 2.56 20.70 -14.57
CA ARG A 479 1.87 19.83 -15.51
C ARG A 479 2.81 18.73 -15.97
N ILE A 480 2.47 17.50 -15.61
CA ILE A 480 3.21 16.30 -16.00
C ILE A 480 2.50 15.64 -17.19
N ARG A 481 3.27 15.09 -18.12
CA ARG A 481 2.78 14.15 -19.13
C ARG A 481 3.70 12.96 -19.25
N PHE A 482 3.10 11.81 -19.54
CA PHE A 482 3.81 10.58 -19.80
C PHE A 482 3.46 10.06 -21.18
N SER A 483 4.47 9.54 -21.90
CA SER A 483 4.27 8.76 -23.11
C SER A 483 5.28 7.63 -23.18
N CYS A 484 4.99 6.62 -23.98
CA CYS A 484 5.91 5.53 -24.33
C CYS A 484 5.55 5.04 -25.74
N ASP A 485 6.39 4.18 -26.31
CA ASP A 485 6.10 3.59 -27.61
C ASP A 485 4.80 2.78 -27.57
N ARG A 486 4.06 2.83 -28.68
CA ARG A 486 2.85 2.04 -28.84
C ARG A 486 3.23 0.55 -28.91
N ALA A 487 2.64 -0.24 -28.03
CA ALA A 487 2.70 -1.69 -28.14
C ALA A 487 1.56 -2.19 -29.05
N ALA A 488 1.85 -3.20 -29.87
CA ALA A 488 0.80 -3.95 -30.55
C ALA A 488 0.11 -4.88 -29.54
N GLY A 489 -1.21 -4.79 -29.41
CA GLY A 489 -1.99 -5.59 -28.47
C GLY A 489 -2.23 -4.88 -27.13
N VAL A 490 -1.59 -5.35 -26.06
CA VAL A 490 -1.86 -4.88 -24.70
C VAL A 490 -1.20 -3.53 -24.44
N SER A 491 -1.97 -2.58 -23.91
CA SER A 491 -1.45 -1.26 -23.54
C SER A 491 -0.56 -1.35 -22.29
N PRO A 492 0.68 -0.83 -22.31
CA PRO A 492 1.52 -0.81 -21.12
C PRO A 492 0.97 0.15 -20.06
N ARG A 493 1.24 -0.17 -18.80
CA ARG A 493 0.93 0.64 -17.61
C ARG A 493 2.23 0.98 -16.90
N ALA A 494 2.35 2.21 -16.43
CA ALA A 494 3.51 2.68 -15.68
C ALA A 494 3.05 3.44 -14.44
N LYS A 495 3.73 3.25 -13.31
CA LYS A 495 3.63 4.17 -12.16
C LYS A 495 4.77 5.18 -12.25
N VAL A 496 4.42 6.45 -12.45
CA VAL A 496 5.38 7.56 -12.52
C VAL A 496 5.34 8.29 -11.19
N THR A 497 6.45 8.27 -10.47
CA THR A 497 6.64 9.00 -9.21
C THR A 497 7.53 10.19 -9.46
N VAL A 498 6.99 11.41 -9.37
CA VAL A 498 7.77 12.65 -9.36
C VAL A 498 8.27 12.88 -7.94
N ILE A 499 9.58 13.11 -7.79
CA ILE A 499 10.23 13.19 -6.48
C ILE A 499 10.76 14.61 -6.30
N ALA A 500 10.39 15.24 -5.19
CA ALA A 500 10.90 16.54 -4.79
C ALA A 500 11.51 16.46 -3.39
N HIS A 501 12.60 17.18 -3.15
CA HIS A 501 13.28 17.24 -1.86
C HIS A 501 13.33 18.68 -1.33
N GLY A 502 13.19 18.82 -0.02
CA GLY A 502 13.35 20.08 0.71
C GLY A 502 14.74 20.25 1.32
N ASP A 503 14.87 21.28 2.14
CA ASP A 503 16.12 21.57 2.85
C ASP A 503 16.43 20.54 3.95
N PRO A 504 17.70 20.21 4.20
CA PRO A 504 18.09 19.25 5.24
C PRO A 504 17.63 19.62 6.65
N LEU A 505 17.36 18.58 7.46
CA LEU A 505 17.05 18.66 8.89
C LEU A 505 18.30 18.60 9.79
#